data_AF-A0A314ZPT2-F1
#
_entry.id   AF-A0A314ZPT2-F1
#
_cell.length_a   1.000
_cell.length_b   1.000
_cell.length_c   1.000
_cell.angle_alpha   90.00
_cell.angle_beta   90.00
_cell.angle_gamma   90.00
#
_symmetry.space_group_name_H-M   'P 1'
#
loop_
_entity.id
_entity.type
_entity.pdbx_description
1 polymer ?
#
loop_
_entity_poly.entity_id
_entity_poly.type
_entity_poly.pdbx_seq_one_letter_code
_entity_poly.pdbx_strand_id
1 'polypeptide(L)' 'MLIDVDCLDPAFAPGVSHIEPGGLSFRDVLNILHSHQGDVVAADVVEFNPQRDTVDGMTAMVAAKLVRELTAKISK' A
#
# COMPACT_ATOMS: atom_id res chain seq x y z
N MET A 1 4.22 -5.66 -10.14
CA MET A 1 4.72 -4.80 -9.06
C MET A 1 3.98 -5.22 -7.80
N LEU A 2 4.72 -5.72 -6.82
CA LEU A 2 4.17 -6.25 -5.57
C LEU A 2 4.34 -5.20 -4.48
N ILE A 3 3.25 -4.89 -3.79
CA ILE A 3 3.25 -4.04 -2.61
C ILE A 3 2.66 -4.84 -1.45
N ASP A 4 3.51 -5.14 -0.49
CA ASP A 4 3.08 -5.56 0.84
C ASP A 4 2.60 -4.33 1.61
N VAL A 5 1.40 -4.38 2.20
CA VAL A 5 0.88 -3.26 2.98
C VAL A 5 1.73 -3.02 4.24
N ASP A 6 2.44 -4.02 4.75
CA ASP A 6 3.30 -3.89 5.93
C ASP A 6 4.62 -3.13 5.68
N CYS A 7 4.95 -2.81 4.42
CA CYS A 7 6.06 -1.92 4.10
C CYS A 7 5.84 -0.49 4.61
N LEU A 8 4.58 -0.13 4.87
CA LEU A 8 4.19 1.14 5.46
C LEU A 8 4.38 1.09 6.98
N ASP A 9 4.79 2.21 7.56
CA ASP A 9 4.82 2.32 9.01
C ASP A 9 3.43 2.02 9.59
N PRO A 10 3.33 1.26 10.70
CA PRO A 10 2.07 0.92 11.35
C PRO A 10 1.21 2.15 11.71
N ALA A 11 1.81 3.34 11.83
CA ALA A 11 1.06 4.59 11.99
C ALA A 11 0.16 4.92 10.78
N PHE A 12 0.50 4.43 9.58
CA PHE A 12 -0.27 4.59 8.35
C PHE A 12 -1.06 3.32 7.97
N ALA A 13 -0.56 2.14 8.31
CA ALA A 13 -1.18 0.86 7.97
C ALA A 13 -1.21 -0.12 9.16
N PRO A 14 -2.02 0.14 10.21
CA PRO A 14 -2.07 -0.75 11.37
C PRO A 14 -2.73 -2.11 11.08
N GLY A 15 -3.55 -2.20 10.03
CA GLY A 15 -4.30 -3.38 9.61
C GLY A 15 -3.48 -4.42 8.86
N VAL A 16 -2.39 -4.87 9.48
CA VAL A 16 -1.48 -5.90 8.96
C VAL A 16 -1.18 -6.94 10.04
N SER A 17 -0.76 -8.13 9.61
CA SER A 17 -0.43 -9.23 10.53
C SER A 17 0.88 -8.99 11.29
N HIS A 18 1.87 -8.38 10.63
CA HIS A 18 3.20 -8.13 11.17
C HIS A 18 3.41 -6.63 11.39
N ILE A 19 3.59 -6.22 12.65
CA ILE A 19 3.79 -4.82 13.01
C ILE A 19 5.29 -4.54 13.09
N GLU A 20 5.80 -3.76 12.15
CA GLU A 20 7.21 -3.39 12.05
C GLU A 20 7.38 -1.85 12.10
N PRO A 21 7.74 -1.27 13.26
CA PRO A 21 7.93 0.18 13.38
C PRO A 21 9.13 0.69 12.55
N GLY A 22 9.03 1.93 12.06
CA GLY A 22 10.06 2.56 11.23
C GLY A 22 9.89 2.30 9.73
N GLY A 23 8.67 1.97 9.30
CA GLY A 23 8.33 1.73 7.90
C GLY A 23 8.21 3.02 7.07
N LEU A 24 7.79 2.86 5.82
CA LEU A 24 7.61 3.98 4.89
C LEU A 24 6.37 4.80 5.23
N SER A 25 6.39 6.10 4.95
CA SER A 25 5.14 6.85 4.90
C SER A 25 4.36 6.50 3.63
N PHE A 26 3.04 6.72 3.65
CA PHE A 26 2.22 6.55 2.46
C PHE A 26 2.73 7.41 1.28
N ARG A 27 3.27 8.60 1.56
CA ARG A 27 3.80 9.49 0.52
C ARG A 27 5.09 8.94 -0.10
N ASP A 28 5.94 8.28 0.68
CA ASP A 28 7.18 7.69 0.17
C ASP A 28 6.87 6.60 -0.86
N VAL A 29 5.91 5.73 -0.56
CA VAL A 29 5.44 4.69 -1.49
C VAL A 29 4.90 5.30 -2.78
N LEU A 30 4.09 6.37 -2.69
CA LEU A 30 3.59 7.06 -3.89
C LEU A 30 4.72 7.67 -4.72
N ASN A 31 5.71 8.29 -4.07
CA ASN A 31 6.86 8.88 -4.78
C ASN A 31 7.66 7.80 -5.52
N ILE A 32 7.87 6.63 -4.91
CA ILE A 32 8.52 5.48 -5.54
C ILE A 32 7.69 4.97 -6.73
N LEU A 33 6.39 4.77 -6.53
CA LEU A 33 5.47 4.30 -7.58
C LEU A 33 5.43 5.26 -8.78
N HIS A 34 5.32 6.56 -8.52
CA HIS A 34 5.22 7.58 -9.57
C HIS A 34 6.54 7.77 -10.31
N SER A 35 7.67 7.69 -9.62
CA SER A 35 9.01 7.81 -10.23
C SER A 35 9.45 6.59 -11.03
N HIS A 36 8.77 5.44 -10.90
CA HIS A 36 9.04 4.26 -11.71
C HIS A 36 8.82 4.53 -13.21
N GLN A 37 9.84 4.29 -14.04
CA GLN A 37 9.83 4.57 -15.49
C GLN A 37 9.62 3.32 -16.37
N GLY A 38 9.36 2.16 -15.78
CA GLY A 38 9.09 0.91 -16.50
C GLY A 38 7.61 0.71 -16.84
N ASP A 39 7.35 -0.16 -17.82
CA ASP A 39 5.99 -0.61 -18.13
C ASP A 39 5.53 -1.60 -17.05
N VAL A 40 4.46 -1.24 -16.34
CA VAL A 40 3.90 -2.09 -15.29
C VAL A 40 2.84 -2.99 -15.92
N VAL A 41 3.19 -4.25 -16.18
CA VAL A 41 2.29 -5.21 -16.83
C VAL A 41 1.27 -5.86 -15.88
N ALA A 42 1.57 -5.87 -14.58
CA ALA A 42 0.73 -6.44 -13.54
C ALA A 42 1.13 -5.86 -12.17
N ALA A 43 0.20 -5.87 -11.22
CA ALA A 43 0.47 -5.53 -9.84
C ALA A 43 -0.45 -6.25 -8.85
N ASP A 44 0.03 -6.39 -7.62
CA ASP A 44 -0.62 -7.02 -6.48
C ASP A 44 -0.40 -6.21 -5.20
N VAL A 45 -1.45 -6.13 -4.38
CA VAL A 45 -1.44 -5.51 -3.05
C VAL A 45 -1.84 -6.58 -2.06
N VAL A 46 -0.94 -6.92 -1.13
CA VAL A 46 -1.05 -8.09 -0.24
C VAL A 46 -0.94 -7.71 1.24
N GLU A 47 -1.16 -8.68 2.13
CA GLU A 47 -1.03 -8.58 3.60
C GLU A 47 -1.92 -7.54 4.32
N PHE A 48 -2.89 -6.94 3.62
CA PHE A 48 -3.99 -6.28 4.31
C PHE A 48 -4.78 -7.30 5.14
N ASN A 49 -4.85 -7.07 6.45
CA ASN A 49 -5.58 -7.88 7.41
C ASN A 49 -6.76 -7.09 8.00
N PRO A 50 -8.01 -7.30 7.51
CA PRO A 50 -9.19 -6.57 7.99
C PRO A 50 -9.48 -6.74 9.48
N GLN A 51 -9.09 -7.88 10.06
CA GLN A 51 -9.33 -8.17 11.48
C GLN A 51 -8.44 -7.35 12.42
N ARG A 52 -7.37 -6.75 11.88
CA ARG A 52 -6.41 -5.93 12.62
C ARG A 52 -6.51 -4.45 12.27
N ASP A 53 -7.41 -4.09 11.36
CA ASP A 53 -7.61 -2.70 10.96
C ASP A 53 -8.35 -1.90 12.05
N THR A 54 -8.30 -0.58 11.93
CA THR A 54 -9.06 0.31 12.81
C THR A 54 -10.57 0.12 12.60
N VAL A 55 -11.37 0.54 13.58
CA VAL A 55 -12.83 0.48 13.52
C VAL A 55 -13.42 1.22 12.31
N ASP A 56 -12.72 2.25 11.84
CA ASP A 56 -13.12 3.06 10.68
C ASP A 56 -12.56 2.52 9.34
N GLY A 57 -11.79 1.43 9.36
CA GLY A 57 -11.21 0.82 8.16
C GLY A 57 -10.10 1.64 7.51
N MET A 58 -9.22 2.23 8.32
CA MET A 58 -8.15 3.13 7.83
C MET A 58 -7.23 2.43 6.84
N THR A 59 -6.78 1.21 7.15
CA THR A 59 -5.86 0.44 6.30
C THR A 59 -6.56 -0.07 5.05
N ALA A 60 -7.85 -0.38 5.12
CA ALA A 60 -8.67 -0.67 3.95
C ALA A 60 -8.65 0.50 2.95
N MET A 61 -8.76 1.73 3.43
CA MET A 61 -8.67 2.93 2.57
C MET A 61 -7.27 3.15 1.99
N VAL A 62 -6.22 2.83 2.76
CA VAL A 62 -4.83 2.84 2.31
C VAL A 62 -4.62 1.83 1.18
N ALA A 63 -5.01 0.57 1.39
CA ALA A 63 -4.91 -0.49 0.39
C ALA A 63 -5.72 -0.15 -0.88
N ALA A 64 -6.96 0.34 -0.72
CA ALA A 64 -7.78 0.77 -1.84
C ALA A 64 -7.13 1.90 -2.65
N LYS A 65 -6.45 2.84 -1.97
CA LYS A 65 -5.73 3.92 -2.66
C LYS A 65 -4.47 3.42 -3.38
N LEU A 66 -3.72 2.47 -2.80
CA LEU A 66 -2.61 1.80 -3.51
C LEU A 66 -3.08 1.14 -4.79
N VAL A 67 -4.18 0.38 -4.73
CA VAL A 67 -4.78 -0.26 -5.92
C VAL A 67 -5.17 0.79 -6.97
N ARG A 68 -5.77 1.93 -6.57
CA ARG A 68 -6.13 3.00 -7.49
C ARG A 68 -4.91 3.60 -8.20
N GLU A 69 -3.84 3.87 -7.47
CA GLU A 69 -2.61 4.46 -8.03
C GLU A 69 -1.89 3.48 -8.94
N LEU A 70 -1.82 2.19 -8.56
CA LEU A 70 -1.32 1.12 -9.42
C LEU A 70 -2.16 0.99 -10.70
N THR A 71 -3.49 1.00 -10.58
CA THR A 71 -4.40 0.94 -11.73
C THR A 71 -4.17 2.12 -12.67
N ALA A 72 -4.01 3.34 -12.14
CA ALA A 72 -3.68 4.51 -12.94
C ALA A 72 -2.34 4.36 -13.67
N LYS A 73 -1.33 3.77 -13.02
CA LYS A 73 -0.01 3.51 -13.62
C LYS A 73 -0.07 2.44 -14.72
N ILE A 74 -0.90 1.41 -14.56
CA ILE A 74 -1.07 0.30 -15.51
C ILE A 74 -1.94 0.70 -16.71
N SER A 75 -3.00 1.47 -16.47
CA SER A 75 -4.07 1.69 -17.47
C SER A 75 -3.69 2.64 -18.61
N LYS A 76 -2.54 3.32 -18.54
CA LYS A 76 -2.03 4.32 -19.49
C LYS A 76 -3.04 5.41 -19.87
#